data_AF-Q45U66-F1
#
_entry.id   AF-Q45U66-F1
#
_cell.length_a   1.000
_cell.length_b   1.000
_cell.length_c   1.000
_cell.angle_alpha   90.00
_cell.angle_beta   90.00
_cell.angle_gamma   90.00
#
_symmetry.space_group_name_H-M   'P 1'
#
loop_
_entity.id
_entity.type
_entity.pdbx_description
1 polymer ?
#
loop_
_entity_poly.entity_id
_entity_poly.type
_entity_poly.pdbx_seq_one_letter_code
_entity_poly.pdbx_strand_id
1 'polypeptide(L)'
;DVDPDYLTRFTTEFSELGDYLYEPVKKYSSGMKARLAFALSLSVEFDCYLIDEVIAVGDSRFAEKCKYELFEKRKDRSIILVSHSPSAMKSYCDNAVVLENGIM
;
A
#
# COMPACT_ATOMS: atom_id res chain seq x y z
N ASP A 1 -19.36 -0.90 -7.50
CA ASP A 1 -19.28 -2.33 -7.17
C ASP A 1 -17.92 -2.88 -7.50
N VAL A 2 -17.31 -3.61 -6.59
CA VAL A 2 -15.98 -4.21 -6.80
C VAL A 2 -16.18 -5.64 -7.27
N ASP A 3 -15.56 -6.01 -8.40
CA ASP A 3 -15.59 -7.35 -8.96
C ASP A 3 -14.79 -8.33 -8.07
N PRO A 4 -15.44 -9.35 -7.45
CA PRO A 4 -14.74 -10.32 -6.60
C PRO A 4 -13.69 -11.16 -7.33
N ASP A 5 -13.86 -11.41 -8.62
CA ASP A 5 -12.91 -12.21 -9.41
C ASP A 5 -11.64 -11.40 -9.68
N TYR A 6 -11.80 -10.11 -10.01
CA TYR A 6 -10.69 -9.18 -10.11
C TYR A 6 -9.92 -9.05 -8.80
N LEU A 7 -10.63 -8.82 -7.68
CA LEU A 7 -10.03 -8.74 -6.34
C LEU A 7 -9.18 -9.96 -6.05
N THR A 8 -9.76 -11.14 -6.24
CA THR A 8 -9.08 -12.41 -5.95
C THR A 8 -7.85 -12.59 -6.81
N ARG A 9 -7.93 -12.32 -8.12
CA ARG A 9 -6.79 -12.43 -9.04
C ARG A 9 -5.68 -11.44 -8.68
N PHE A 10 -6.00 -10.16 -8.55
CA PHE A 10 -5.02 -9.13 -8.21
C PHE A 10 -4.35 -9.43 -6.88
N THR A 11 -5.13 -9.71 -5.83
CA THR A 11 -4.57 -9.97 -4.50
C THR A 11 -3.67 -11.21 -4.50
N THR A 12 -4.04 -12.26 -5.25
CA THR A 12 -3.23 -13.47 -5.38
C THR A 12 -1.88 -13.20 -6.03
N GLU A 13 -1.88 -12.47 -7.15
CA GLU A 13 -0.67 -12.13 -7.90
C GLU A 13 0.19 -11.08 -7.18
N PHE A 14 -0.44 -10.09 -6.56
CA PHE A 14 0.26 -8.98 -5.94
C PHE A 14 0.91 -9.38 -4.62
N SER A 15 0.22 -10.17 -3.77
CA SER A 15 0.70 -10.53 -2.43
C SER A 15 1.90 -11.48 -2.43
N GLU A 16 2.15 -12.20 -3.54
CA GLU A 16 3.22 -13.19 -3.73
C GLU A 16 3.39 -14.15 -2.53
N LEU A 17 2.24 -14.57 -2.01
CA LEU A 17 2.09 -15.60 -0.98
C LEU A 17 2.02 -17.02 -1.56
N GLY A 18 1.66 -17.16 -2.85
CA GLY A 18 1.50 -18.47 -3.49
C GLY A 18 0.50 -19.35 -2.74
N ASP A 19 0.86 -20.62 -2.54
CA ASP A 19 -0.02 -21.61 -1.89
C ASP A 19 -0.37 -21.26 -0.43
N TYR A 20 0.41 -20.39 0.23
CA TYR A 20 0.07 -19.94 1.59
C TYR A 20 -1.25 -19.17 1.64
N LEU A 21 -1.78 -18.65 0.52
CA LEU A 21 -3.11 -18.04 0.47
C LEU A 21 -4.22 -19.00 0.94
N TYR A 22 -4.01 -20.29 0.79
CA TYR A 22 -4.97 -21.32 1.21
C TYR A 22 -4.77 -21.77 2.67
N GLU A 23 -3.74 -21.27 3.35
CA GLU A 23 -3.50 -21.54 4.77
C GLU A 23 -4.24 -20.52 5.66
N PRO A 24 -4.67 -20.90 6.88
CA PRO A 24 -5.30 -19.97 7.81
C PRO A 24 -4.41 -18.76 8.12
N VAL A 25 -4.95 -17.55 7.97
CA VAL A 25 -4.23 -16.26 8.20
C VAL A 25 -3.56 -16.17 9.57
N LYS A 26 -4.09 -16.87 10.59
CA LYS A 26 -3.46 -16.94 11.92
C LYS A 26 -2.05 -17.54 11.91
N LYS A 27 -1.68 -18.34 10.90
CA LYS A 27 -0.35 -18.94 10.71
C LYS A 27 0.64 -18.00 10.00
N TYR A 28 0.18 -16.87 9.47
CA TYR A 28 1.02 -15.98 8.69
C TYR A 28 2.01 -15.23 9.57
N SER A 29 3.23 -15.04 9.05
CA SER A 29 4.18 -14.09 9.64
C SER A 29 3.64 -12.66 9.56
N SER A 30 4.25 -11.73 10.30
CA SER A 30 3.94 -10.30 10.20
C SER A 30 4.09 -9.78 8.77
N GLY A 31 5.16 -10.18 8.07
CA GLY A 31 5.39 -9.82 6.66
C GLY A 31 4.31 -10.37 5.73
N MET A 32 3.91 -11.63 5.88
CA MET A 32 2.84 -12.22 5.07
C MET A 32 1.50 -11.51 5.28
N LYS A 33 1.16 -11.19 6.53
CA LYS A 33 -0.06 -10.42 6.86
C LYS A 33 -0.02 -9.04 6.22
N ALA A 34 1.13 -8.34 6.32
CA ALA A 34 1.30 -7.03 5.72
C ALA A 34 1.16 -7.07 4.19
N ARG A 35 1.78 -8.06 3.52
CA ARG A 35 1.68 -8.25 2.06
C ARG A 35 0.24 -8.52 1.61
N LEU A 36 -0.49 -9.39 2.32
CA LEU A 36 -1.90 -9.67 2.03
C LEU A 36 -2.76 -8.42 2.23
N ALA A 37 -2.61 -7.72 3.36
CA ALA A 37 -3.37 -6.51 3.64
C ALA A 37 -3.13 -5.44 2.57
N PHE A 38 -1.87 -5.23 2.16
CA PHE A 38 -1.54 -4.25 1.13
C PHE A 38 -2.10 -4.65 -0.24
N ALA A 39 -2.00 -5.94 -0.60
CA ALA A 39 -2.56 -6.46 -1.84
C ALA A 39 -4.09 -6.34 -1.92
N LEU A 40 -4.78 -6.45 -0.78
CA LEU A 40 -6.23 -6.21 -0.69
C LEU A 40 -6.58 -4.72 -0.75
N SER A 41 -5.80 -3.85 -0.10
CA SER A 41 -6.04 -2.41 -0.17
C SER A 41 -5.84 -1.86 -1.59
N LEU A 42 -4.87 -2.39 -2.33
CA LEU A 42 -4.59 -1.95 -3.71
C LEU A 42 -5.48 -2.61 -4.76
N SER A 43 -6.11 -3.75 -4.45
CA SER A 43 -7.06 -4.38 -5.39
C SER A 43 -8.39 -3.63 -5.47
N VAL A 44 -8.63 -2.72 -4.54
CA VAL A 44 -9.72 -1.74 -4.65
C VAL A 44 -9.17 -0.48 -5.31
N GLU A 45 -9.80 -0.11 -6.43
CA GLU A 45 -9.48 1.11 -7.18
C GLU A 45 -10.12 2.32 -6.50
N PHE A 46 -9.38 2.94 -5.58
CA PHE A 46 -9.80 4.17 -4.92
C PHE A 46 -9.39 5.39 -5.74
N ASP A 47 -10.23 6.43 -5.72
CA ASP A 47 -9.87 7.73 -6.28
C ASP A 47 -8.82 8.46 -5.40
N CYS A 48 -8.80 8.14 -4.10
CA CYS A 48 -7.86 8.69 -3.13
C CYS A 48 -7.33 7.61 -2.18
N TYR A 49 -6.01 7.55 -2.02
CA TYR A 49 -5.32 6.67 -1.07
C TYR A 49 -4.81 7.46 0.13
N LEU A 50 -5.11 7.00 1.34
CA LEU A 50 -4.50 7.50 2.57
C LEU A 50 -3.39 6.54 2.98
N ILE A 51 -2.16 7.04 3.05
CA ILE A 51 -0.98 6.28 3.41
C ILE A 51 -0.43 6.86 4.71
N ASP A 52 -0.50 6.07 5.76
CA ASP A 52 0.12 6.39 7.05
C ASP A 52 1.54 5.81 7.08
N GLU A 53 2.51 6.71 7.19
CA GLU A 53 3.96 6.45 7.09
C GLU A 53 4.47 6.04 5.70
N VAL A 54 5.79 5.87 5.57
CA VAL A 54 6.38 5.31 4.35
C VAL A 54 5.94 3.85 4.23
N ILE A 55 5.63 3.42 3.00
CA ILE A 55 5.30 2.02 2.67
C ILE A 55 6.49 1.11 3.02
N ALA A 56 6.52 0.64 4.26
CA ALA A 56 7.57 -0.20 4.83
C ALA A 56 6.99 -1.59 5.18
N VAL A 57 6.17 -2.13 4.28
CA VAL A 57 5.56 -3.44 4.45
C VAL A 57 6.40 -4.53 3.79
N GLY A 58 6.63 -5.62 4.52
CA GLY A 58 7.34 -6.80 4.02
C GLY A 58 8.85 -6.58 3.90
N ASP A 59 9.44 -7.24 2.91
CA ASP A 59 10.85 -7.06 2.55
C ASP A 59 11.04 -5.86 1.60
N SER A 60 12.30 -5.48 1.38
CA SER A 60 12.65 -4.33 0.55
C SER A 60 12.15 -4.45 -0.89
N ARG A 61 12.12 -5.66 -1.46
CA ARG A 61 11.65 -5.89 -2.83
C ARG A 61 10.14 -5.66 -2.92
N PHE A 62 9.39 -6.15 -1.93
CA PHE A 62 7.94 -5.93 -1.88
C PHE A 62 7.60 -4.46 -1.63
N ALA A 63 8.36 -3.76 -0.78
CA ALA A 63 8.20 -2.34 -0.54
C ALA A 63 8.39 -1.52 -1.83
N GLU A 64 9.41 -1.82 -2.64
CA GLU A 64 9.61 -1.16 -3.94
C GLU A 64 8.48 -1.45 -4.93
N LYS A 65 7.97 -2.70 -4.96
CA LYS A 65 6.78 -3.05 -5.76
C LYS A 65 5.57 -2.21 -5.38
N CYS A 66 5.34 -2.03 -4.07
CA CYS A 66 4.23 -1.23 -3.57
C CYS A 66 4.37 0.26 -3.92
N LYS A 67 5.58 0.82 -3.80
CA LYS A 67 5.86 2.20 -4.20
C LYS A 67 5.60 2.42 -5.69
N TYR A 68 6.08 1.52 -6.55
CA TYR A 68 5.82 1.58 -7.99
C TYR A 68 4.31 1.51 -8.30
N GLU A 69 3.59 0.61 -7.63
CA GLU A 69 2.15 0.41 -7.84
C GLU A 69 1.31 1.63 -7.42
N LEU A 70 1.72 2.35 -6.36
CA LEU A 70 1.04 3.55 -5.84
C LEU A 70 1.45 4.83 -6.55
N PHE A 71 2.74 5.10 -6.68
CA PHE A 71 3.25 6.40 -7.13
C PHE A 71 3.47 6.49 -8.65
N GLU A 72 3.69 5.36 -9.34
CA GLU A 72 3.92 5.38 -10.79
C GLU A 72 2.68 4.95 -11.57
N LYS A 73 2.13 3.77 -11.23
CA LYS A 73 0.95 3.22 -11.94
C LYS A 73 -0.34 3.96 -11.64
N ARG A 74 -0.50 4.46 -10.41
CA ARG A 74 -1.68 5.19 -9.92
C ARG A 74 -1.40 6.67 -9.74
N LYS A 75 -0.48 7.23 -10.52
CA LYS A 75 -0.14 8.67 -10.50
C LYS A 75 -1.33 9.59 -10.83
N ASP A 76 -2.39 9.04 -11.43
CA ASP A 76 -3.64 9.74 -11.72
C ASP A 76 -4.60 9.79 -10.53
N ARG A 77 -4.28 9.08 -9.44
CA ARG A 77 -5.07 9.03 -8.20
C ARG A 77 -4.54 10.04 -7.18
N SER A 78 -5.42 10.51 -6.30
CA SER A 78 -5.01 11.37 -5.19
C SER A 78 -4.34 10.55 -4.08
N ILE A 79 -3.32 11.11 -3.45
CA ILE A 79 -2.63 10.47 -2.32
C ILE A 79 -2.52 11.48 -1.18
N ILE A 80 -2.97 11.07 0.00
CA ILE A 80 -2.67 11.75 1.26
C ILE A 80 -1.60 10.91 1.95
N LEU A 81 -0.37 11.42 2.00
CA LEU A 81 0.75 10.78 2.65
C LEU A 81 1.04 11.46 3.99
N VAL A 82 0.97 10.69 5.07
CA VAL A 82 1.48 11.09 6.39
C VAL A 82 2.87 10.49 6.52
N SER A 83 3.89 11.29 6.79
CA SER A 83 5.25 10.75 6.99
C SER A 83 6.14 11.67 7.80
N HIS A 84 6.99 11.08 8.64
CA HIS A 84 8.11 11.78 9.27
C HIS A 84 9.36 11.90 8.37
N SER A 85 9.33 11.39 7.13
CA SER A 85 10.48 11.37 6.21
C SER A 85 10.46 12.54 5.22
N PRO A 86 11.38 13.52 5.33
CA PRO A 86 11.46 14.63 4.40
C PRO A 86 11.82 14.21 2.97
N SER A 87 12.57 13.11 2.81
CA SER A 87 12.90 12.59 1.49
C SER A 87 11.67 11.98 0.80
N ALA A 88 10.82 11.25 1.53
CA ALA A 88 9.59 10.71 0.99
C ALA A 88 8.64 11.83 0.54
N MET A 89 8.46 12.86 1.39
CA MET A 89 7.64 14.03 1.05
C MET A 89 8.13 14.72 -0.24
N LYS A 90 9.44 14.94 -0.38
CA LYS A 90 10.02 15.55 -1.59
C LYS A 90 9.86 14.71 -2.85
N SER A 91 9.85 13.39 -2.72
CA SER A 91 9.76 12.49 -3.87
C SER A 91 8.33 12.26 -4.36
N TYR A 92 7.34 12.28 -3.45
CA TYR A 92 6.01 11.76 -3.74
C TYR A 92 4.87 12.77 -3.57
N CYS A 93 5.12 13.93 -2.95
CA CYS A 93 4.07 14.92 -2.70
C CYS A 93 4.26 16.18 -3.55
N ASP A 94 3.19 16.65 -4.19
CA ASP A 94 3.17 17.96 -4.85
C ASP A 94 3.11 19.12 -3.84
N ASN A 95 2.44 18.89 -2.70
CA ASN A 95 2.25 19.84 -1.62
C ASN A 95 2.43 19.14 -0.28
N ALA A 96 2.84 19.88 0.75
CA ALA A 96 2.98 19.37 2.11
C ALA A 96 2.48 20.38 3.13
N VAL A 97 1.96 19.87 4.24
CA VAL A 97 1.52 20.65 5.41
C VAL A 97 2.17 20.04 6.64
N VAL A 98 2.61 20.89 7.57
CA VAL A 98 3.19 20.46 8.84
C VAL A 98 2.14 20.62 9.92
N LEU A 99 1.87 19.55 10.66
CA LEU A 99 1.01 19.60 11.84
C LEU A 99 1.84 19.90 13.08
N GLU A 100 1.49 20.97 13.79
CA GLU A 100 2.05 21.33 15.10
C GLU A 100 0.93 21.39 16.14
N ASN A 101 1.01 20.54 17.17
CA ASN A 101 0.01 20.47 18.25
C ASN A 101 -1.45 20.33 17.76
N GLY A 102 -1.66 19.60 16.65
CA GLY A 102 -2.98 19.38 16.05
C GLY A 102 -3.48 20.51 15.13
N ILE A 103 -2.61 21.46 14.79
CA ILE A 103 -2.91 22.61 13.93
C ILE A 103 -2.00 22.56 12.69
N MET A 104 -2.55 22.91 11.52
CA MET A 104 -1.87 22.98 10.22
C MET A 104 -1.26 24.36 9.93
#